data_AF-A0A7X8E2Y6-F1
#
_entry.id   AF-A0A7X8E2Y6-F1
#
_cell.length_a   1.000
_cell.length_b   1.000
_cell.length_c   1.000
_cell.angle_alpha   90.00
_cell.angle_beta   90.00
_cell.angle_gamma   90.00
#
_symmetry.space_group_name_H-M   'P 1'
#
loop_
_entity.id
_entity.type
_entity.pdbx_description
1 polymer ?
#
loop_
_entity_poly.entity_id
_entity_poly.type
_entity_poly.pdbx_seq_one_letter_code
_entity_poly.pdbx_strand_id
1 'polypeptide(L)'
;MKNCNICGAEILEKDRFCSSCGAEQFQEQQEEQLNQQYDNNTQPNYQQANYNNQQQNYQQPNYQQYQQNQQQYDFSDNFQNFVNTEDSTGQFHPGDIQQNKVMAVLAYFGLLVLIPILAAKESPFARFHANQGLVLTLFAIAYYFVVSIFNAIILVISWNLYFITIISNLFGIVFLVFAILGIVNAANGVAKELPIIGKIKILK
;
A
#
# COMPACT_ATOMS: atom_id res chain seq x y z
N MET A 1 -13.58 -11.43 -39.70
CA MET A 1 -14.11 -10.35 -38.82
C MET A 1 -14.83 -11.01 -37.66
N LYS A 2 -14.74 -10.46 -36.46
CA LYS A 2 -15.34 -11.00 -35.22
C LYS A 2 -16.15 -9.92 -34.51
N ASN A 3 -17.16 -10.30 -33.72
CA ASN A 3 -17.95 -9.35 -32.94
C ASN A 3 -17.37 -9.20 -31.53
N CYS A 4 -17.39 -7.97 -31.01
CA CYS A 4 -16.99 -7.69 -29.65
C CYS A 4 -17.90 -8.43 -28.67
N ASN A 5 -17.32 -9.23 -27.78
CA ASN A 5 -18.07 -9.95 -26.73
C ASN A 5 -18.66 -9.03 -25.65
N ILE A 6 -18.26 -7.75 -25.59
CA ILE A 6 -18.77 -6.77 -24.63
C ILE A 6 -19.82 -5.86 -25.24
N CYS A 7 -19.56 -5.24 -26.39
CA CYS A 7 -20.44 -4.21 -26.96
C CYS A 7 -21.13 -4.60 -28.28
N GLY A 8 -20.81 -5.77 -28.85
CA GLY A 8 -21.41 -6.27 -30.09
C GLY A 8 -20.93 -5.59 -31.38
N ALA A 9 -20.02 -4.62 -31.33
CA ALA A 9 -19.45 -3.99 -32.52
C ALA A 9 -18.59 -4.99 -33.34
N GLU A 10 -18.59 -4.86 -34.67
CA GLU A 10 -17.72 -5.63 -35.56
C GLU A 10 -16.26 -5.17 -35.45
N ILE A 11 -15.33 -6.13 -35.36
CA ILE A 11 -13.88 -5.93 -35.20
C ILE A 11 -13.13 -6.79 -36.23
N LEU A 12 -12.00 -6.29 -36.74
CA LEU A 12 -11.08 -7.11 -37.54
C LEU A 12 -10.46 -8.21 -36.68
N GLU A 13 -10.25 -9.39 -37.26
CA GLU A 13 -9.75 -10.55 -36.50
C GLU A 13 -8.43 -10.27 -35.79
N LYS A 14 -7.54 -9.50 -36.44
CA LYS A 14 -6.20 -9.13 -35.99
C LYS A 14 -6.15 -8.06 -34.90
N ASP A 15 -7.25 -7.35 -34.65
CA ASP A 15 -7.24 -6.23 -33.70
C ASP A 15 -7.41 -6.77 -32.28
N ARG A 16 -6.46 -6.40 -31.41
CA ARG A 16 -6.45 -6.79 -29.99
C ARG A 16 -7.45 -6.00 -29.14
N PHE A 17 -7.86 -4.82 -29.59
CA PHE A 17 -8.74 -3.94 -28.82
C PHE A 17 -9.92 -3.48 -29.68
N CYS A 18 -11.12 -3.48 -29.10
CA CYS A 18 -12.31 -2.94 -29.74
C CYS A 18 -12.23 -1.41 -29.81
N SER A 19 -12.29 -0.84 -31.01
CA SER A 19 -12.23 0.61 -31.21
C SER A 19 -13.47 1.37 -30.70
N SER A 20 -14.59 0.67 -30.49
CA SER A 20 -15.85 1.28 -30.04
C SER A 20 -15.99 1.37 -28.52
N CYS A 21 -15.52 0.36 -27.77
CA CYS A 21 -15.67 0.32 -26.31
C CYS A 21 -14.35 0.13 -25.54
N GLY A 22 -13.23 -0.09 -26.22
CA GLY A 22 -11.92 -0.28 -25.60
C GLY A 22 -11.66 -1.68 -25.03
N ALA A 23 -12.58 -2.63 -25.16
CA ALA A 23 -12.41 -3.98 -24.61
C ALA A 23 -11.30 -4.75 -25.34
N GLU A 24 -10.40 -5.38 -24.58
CA GLU A 24 -9.38 -6.30 -25.11
C GLU A 24 -10.06 -7.61 -25.57
N GLN A 25 -9.63 -8.14 -26.71
CA GLN A 25 -10.20 -9.33 -27.34
C GLN A 25 -9.08 -10.38 -27.49
N PHE A 26 -8.96 -11.27 -26.50
CA PHE A 26 -7.98 -12.37 -26.52
C PHE A 26 -8.15 -13.25 -27.77
N GLN A 27 -7.04 -13.60 -28.40
CA GLN A 27 -6.98 -14.59 -29.49
C GLN A 27 -6.40 -15.89 -28.92
N GLU A 28 -7.21 -16.94 -28.85
CA GLU A 28 -6.75 -18.32 -28.66
C GLU A 28 -6.28 -18.84 -30.03
N GLN A 29 -4.96 -18.87 -30.28
CA GLN A 29 -4.27 -19.83 -31.16
C GLN A 29 -2.80 -19.41 -31.38
N GLN A 30 -1.92 -19.87 -30.48
CA GLN A 30 -0.59 -20.45 -30.76
C GLN A 30 0.16 -20.67 -29.43
N GLU A 31 -0.39 -21.55 -28.59
CA GLU A 31 0.35 -22.23 -27.52
C GLU A 31 0.75 -23.62 -28.01
N GLU A 32 1.82 -23.72 -28.79
CA GLU A 32 2.54 -24.98 -28.98
C GLU A 32 3.94 -24.63 -29.53
N GLN A 33 4.89 -24.29 -28.65
CA GLN A 33 6.33 -24.62 -28.76
C GLN A 33 7.30 -23.82 -27.87
N LEU A 34 6.87 -22.88 -27.01
CA LEU A 34 7.83 -22.10 -26.19
C LEU A 34 7.55 -22.14 -24.69
N ASN A 35 7.27 -23.32 -24.13
CA ASN A 35 7.05 -23.48 -22.69
C ASN A 35 7.95 -24.58 -22.08
N GLN A 36 9.28 -24.45 -22.26
CA GLN A 36 10.24 -25.32 -21.56
C GLN A 36 11.43 -24.61 -20.90
N GLN A 37 11.58 -23.28 -20.93
CA GLN A 37 12.78 -22.71 -20.29
C GLN A 37 12.65 -21.25 -19.88
N TYR A 38 11.93 -20.98 -18.78
CA TYR A 38 12.41 -20.22 -17.62
C TYR A 38 11.21 -19.80 -16.77
N ASP A 39 10.95 -20.57 -15.72
CA ASP A 39 10.18 -20.13 -14.57
C ASP A 39 11.13 -20.11 -13.36
N ASN A 40 11.36 -18.93 -12.78
CA ASN A 40 11.19 -18.71 -11.35
C ASN A 40 11.46 -17.24 -10.94
N ASN A 41 10.42 -16.66 -10.32
CA ASN A 41 10.40 -15.61 -9.29
C ASN A 41 10.72 -14.15 -9.66
N THR A 42 9.90 -13.13 -9.33
CA THR A 42 8.52 -13.00 -8.80
C THR A 42 8.15 -11.51 -8.88
N GLN A 43 6.91 -11.16 -9.25
CA GLN A 43 6.35 -9.79 -9.22
C GLN A 43 5.12 -9.78 -8.28
N PRO A 44 4.91 -8.79 -7.39
CA PRO A 44 3.88 -8.88 -6.35
C PRO A 44 2.47 -8.60 -6.84
N ASN A 45 1.53 -9.36 -6.27
CA ASN A 45 0.11 -9.48 -6.58
C ASN A 45 -0.72 -8.78 -5.48
N TYR A 46 -1.70 -7.95 -5.85
CA TYR A 46 -2.72 -7.40 -4.93
C TYR A 46 -3.94 -8.33 -4.97
N GLN A 47 -4.20 -9.04 -3.87
CA GLN A 47 -5.32 -9.97 -3.77
C GLN A 47 -6.63 -9.29 -3.33
N GLN A 48 -7.66 -9.62 -4.09
CA GLN A 48 -9.06 -9.25 -3.98
C GLN A 48 -9.79 -10.30 -3.12
N ALA A 49 -10.67 -9.88 -2.21
CA ALA A 49 -11.46 -10.78 -1.36
C ALA A 49 -12.65 -11.38 -2.12
N ASN A 50 -12.90 -12.68 -1.87
CA ASN A 50 -13.78 -13.57 -2.62
C ASN A 50 -15.00 -13.99 -1.75
N TYR A 51 -16.18 -14.17 -2.34
CA TYR A 51 -17.37 -14.73 -1.70
C TYR A 51 -17.66 -16.15 -2.24
N ASN A 52 -17.85 -17.10 -1.31
CA ASN A 52 -17.93 -18.55 -1.48
C ASN A 52 -19.19 -19.07 -2.22
N ASN A 53 -19.07 -20.17 -2.98
CA ASN A 53 -19.78 -21.45 -2.69
C ASN A 53 -19.32 -22.67 -3.56
N GLN A 54 -18.88 -23.74 -2.88
CA GLN A 54 -19.24 -25.19 -2.99
C GLN A 54 -19.32 -25.88 -4.38
N GLN A 55 -18.91 -27.15 -4.61
CA GLN A 55 -18.57 -28.31 -3.75
C GLN A 55 -17.93 -29.44 -4.61
N GLN A 56 -16.98 -30.19 -4.00
CA GLN A 56 -16.76 -31.67 -4.02
C GLN A 56 -16.47 -32.43 -5.35
N ASN A 57 -15.69 -33.52 -5.42
CA ASN A 57 -14.82 -34.30 -4.52
C ASN A 57 -14.17 -35.40 -5.39
N TYR A 58 -12.85 -35.61 -5.35
CA TYR A 58 -12.25 -36.95 -5.48
C TYR A 58 -10.93 -37.03 -4.69
N GLN A 59 -10.81 -38.10 -3.89
CA GLN A 59 -9.74 -38.41 -2.95
C GLN A 59 -8.45 -38.87 -3.67
N GLN A 60 -7.28 -38.50 -3.15
CA GLN A 60 -5.98 -39.05 -3.55
C GLN A 60 -5.22 -39.67 -2.37
N PRO A 61 -4.34 -40.67 -2.61
CA PRO A 61 -3.77 -41.52 -1.57
C PRO A 61 -2.63 -40.86 -0.80
N ASN A 62 -2.51 -41.37 0.42
CA ASN A 62 -1.59 -41.01 1.49
C ASN A 62 -0.11 -41.25 1.15
N TYR A 63 0.71 -40.23 1.35
CA TYR A 63 2.14 -40.41 1.62
C TYR A 63 2.47 -39.68 2.92
N GLN A 64 2.78 -40.46 3.94
CA GLN A 64 3.24 -39.97 5.24
C GLN A 64 4.69 -39.49 5.16
N GLN A 65 4.95 -38.46 5.98
CA GLN A 65 6.24 -37.96 6.47
C GLN A 65 7.12 -37.27 5.42
N TYR A 66 7.71 -36.10 5.70
CA TYR A 66 8.37 -35.72 6.95
C TYR A 66 8.03 -34.29 7.38
N GLN A 67 7.59 -34.14 8.63
CA GLN A 67 7.62 -32.86 9.34
C GLN A 67 9.08 -32.52 9.61
N GLN A 68 9.60 -31.50 8.92
CA GLN A 68 10.78 -30.81 9.36
C GLN A 68 10.33 -29.48 9.98
N ASN A 69 10.37 -29.42 11.32
CA ASN A 69 10.32 -28.17 12.07
C ASN A 69 11.57 -27.37 11.70
N GLN A 70 11.51 -26.64 10.59
CA GLN A 70 12.34 -25.46 10.38
C GLN A 70 11.37 -24.30 10.53
N GLN A 71 11.54 -23.51 11.59
CA GLN A 71 10.89 -22.21 11.69
C GLN A 71 11.45 -21.34 10.56
N GLN A 72 10.86 -21.45 9.37
CA GLN A 72 11.14 -20.58 8.25
C GLN A 72 10.64 -19.21 8.66
N TYR A 73 11.57 -18.33 9.04
CA TYR A 73 11.25 -16.95 9.36
C TYR A 73 10.87 -16.26 8.05
N ASP A 74 9.61 -16.33 7.67
CA ASP A 74 9.12 -15.66 6.46
C ASP A 74 8.96 -14.17 6.76
N PHE A 75 9.86 -13.37 6.19
CA PHE A 75 9.79 -11.92 6.27
C PHE A 75 8.49 -11.38 5.68
N SER A 76 7.94 -12.05 4.67
CA SER A 76 6.71 -11.65 3.97
C SER A 76 5.51 -11.71 4.92
N ASP A 77 5.36 -12.80 5.68
CA ASP A 77 4.28 -12.96 6.65
C ASP A 77 4.36 -11.90 7.76
N ASN A 78 5.56 -11.64 8.28
CA ASN A 78 5.78 -10.62 9.30
C ASN A 78 5.46 -9.21 8.79
N PHE A 79 5.85 -8.91 7.54
CA PHE A 79 5.52 -7.64 6.90
C PHE A 79 4.01 -7.49 6.69
N GLN A 80 3.33 -8.53 6.20
CA GLN A 80 1.88 -8.52 6.01
C GLN A 80 1.16 -8.29 7.34
N ASN A 81 1.57 -8.97 8.41
CA ASN A 81 1.01 -8.77 9.75
C ASN A 81 1.22 -7.34 10.26
N PHE A 82 2.37 -6.72 9.96
CA PHE A 82 2.68 -5.35 10.38
C PHE A 82 1.82 -4.31 9.65
N VAL A 83 1.60 -4.48 8.34
CA VAL A 83 0.78 -3.57 7.53
C VAL A 83 -0.70 -3.92 7.55
N ASN A 84 -1.11 -5.02 8.20
CA ASN A 84 -2.50 -5.39 8.41
C ASN A 84 -3.10 -4.66 9.61
N THR A 85 -3.35 -3.37 9.40
CA THR A 85 -3.99 -2.46 10.34
C THR A 85 -5.49 -2.33 10.06
N GLU A 86 -6.23 -1.65 10.97
CA GLU A 86 -7.66 -1.44 10.83
C GLU A 86 -7.99 -0.70 9.53
N ASP A 87 -8.89 -1.28 8.74
CA ASP A 87 -9.45 -0.69 7.53
C ASP A 87 -10.86 -0.17 7.84
N SER A 88 -10.98 1.15 7.86
CA SER A 88 -12.23 1.85 8.14
C SER A 88 -12.89 2.41 6.87
N THR A 89 -12.43 2.02 5.67
CA THR A 89 -12.89 2.57 4.37
C THR A 89 -14.41 2.50 4.21
N GLY A 90 -15.02 1.39 4.65
CA GLY A 90 -16.48 1.19 4.56
C GLY A 90 -17.31 2.15 5.41
N GLN A 91 -16.68 2.93 6.31
CA GLN A 91 -17.36 3.93 7.15
C GLN A 91 -17.52 5.28 6.43
N PHE A 92 -16.85 5.49 5.30
CA PHE A 92 -16.85 6.76 4.57
C PHE A 92 -17.78 6.70 3.35
N HIS A 93 -18.48 7.80 3.09
CA HIS A 93 -19.35 7.89 1.93
C HIS A 93 -18.53 7.90 0.63
N PRO A 94 -18.84 7.10 -0.40
CA PRO A 94 -18.04 7.03 -1.63
C PRO A 94 -17.84 8.39 -2.32
N GLY A 95 -18.85 9.27 -2.27
CA GLY A 95 -18.74 10.63 -2.79
C GLY A 95 -17.74 11.50 -2.04
N ASP A 96 -17.61 11.32 -0.72
CA ASP A 96 -16.61 12.04 0.09
C ASP A 96 -15.19 11.61 -0.27
N ILE A 97 -14.97 10.29 -0.39
CA ILE A 97 -13.68 9.71 -0.81
C ILE A 97 -13.25 10.27 -2.17
N GLN A 98 -14.15 10.25 -3.16
CA GLN A 98 -13.84 10.69 -4.52
C GLN A 98 -13.49 12.19 -4.58
N GLN A 99 -14.22 13.03 -3.85
CA GLN A 99 -14.03 14.47 -3.87
C GLN A 99 -12.79 14.91 -3.09
N ASN A 100 -12.42 14.21 -2.03
CA ASN A 100 -11.41 14.66 -1.07
C ASN A 100 -10.09 13.87 -1.09
N LYS A 101 -9.91 12.98 -2.07
CA LYS A 101 -8.68 12.20 -2.28
C LYS A 101 -7.40 13.03 -2.30
N VAL A 102 -7.40 14.17 -3.01
CA VAL A 102 -6.23 15.06 -3.08
C VAL A 102 -5.90 15.63 -1.71
N MET A 103 -6.92 16.06 -0.95
CA MET A 103 -6.77 16.58 0.40
C MET A 103 -6.20 15.51 1.34
N ALA A 104 -6.67 14.27 1.22
CA ALA A 104 -6.13 13.14 1.97
C ALA A 104 -4.65 12.85 1.64
N VAL A 105 -4.23 12.96 0.37
CA VAL A 105 -2.82 12.78 -0.02
C VAL A 105 -1.94 13.91 0.55
N LEU A 106 -2.40 15.16 0.47
CA LEU A 106 -1.67 16.32 1.00
C LEU A 106 -1.39 16.21 2.50
N ALA A 107 -2.21 15.48 3.24
CA ALA A 107 -2.04 15.25 4.68
C ALA A 107 -0.66 14.67 5.04
N TYR A 108 -0.02 13.92 4.15
CA TYR A 108 1.23 13.22 4.43
C TYR A 108 2.48 13.99 4.01
N PHE A 109 2.34 15.20 3.44
CA PHE A 109 3.46 16.06 3.05
C PHE A 109 3.85 17.03 4.18
N GLY A 110 4.11 16.49 5.37
CA GLY A 110 4.60 17.26 6.52
C GLY A 110 3.66 18.43 6.89
N LEU A 111 4.16 19.66 6.85
CA LEU A 111 3.39 20.86 7.19
C LEU A 111 2.19 21.11 6.26
N LEU A 112 2.15 20.51 5.06
CA LEU A 112 0.98 20.61 4.18
C LEU A 112 -0.27 19.96 4.78
N VAL A 113 -0.14 19.16 5.86
CA VAL A 113 -1.26 18.64 6.63
C VAL A 113 -2.22 19.73 7.13
N LEU A 114 -1.75 20.96 7.30
CA LEU A 114 -2.61 22.08 7.67
C LEU A 114 -3.65 22.40 6.59
N ILE A 115 -3.37 22.11 5.32
CA ILE A 115 -4.29 22.36 4.21
C ILE A 115 -5.57 21.53 4.35
N PRO A 116 -5.57 20.18 4.40
CA PRO A 116 -6.79 19.41 4.58
C PRO A 116 -7.47 19.68 5.92
N ILE A 117 -6.71 19.98 6.99
CA ILE A 117 -7.29 20.37 8.30
C ILE A 117 -8.12 21.65 8.17
N LEU A 118 -7.71 22.61 7.35
CA LEU A 118 -8.37 23.91 7.24
C LEU A 118 -9.37 23.98 6.09
N ALA A 119 -9.09 23.31 4.97
CA ALA A 119 -9.86 23.40 3.73
C ALA A 119 -10.86 22.26 3.53
N ALA A 120 -10.67 21.11 4.18
CA ALA A 120 -11.53 19.91 4.03
C ALA A 120 -12.17 19.47 5.36
N LYS A 121 -12.55 20.44 6.21
CA LYS A 121 -13.14 20.23 7.55
C LYS A 121 -14.45 19.44 7.56
N GLU A 122 -15.17 19.45 6.45
CA GLU A 122 -16.46 18.75 6.32
C GLU A 122 -16.31 17.33 5.74
N SER A 123 -15.08 16.90 5.43
CA SER A 123 -14.79 15.58 4.87
C SER A 123 -14.26 14.63 5.95
N PRO A 124 -15.07 13.69 6.46
CA PRO A 124 -14.58 12.66 7.38
C PRO A 124 -13.38 11.90 6.80
N PHE A 125 -13.38 11.59 5.50
CA PHE A 125 -12.28 10.88 4.84
C PHE A 125 -10.98 11.71 4.82
N ALA A 126 -11.04 12.99 4.42
CA ALA A 126 -9.86 13.86 4.46
C ALA A 126 -9.33 14.02 5.87
N ARG A 127 -10.22 14.13 6.86
CA ARG A 127 -9.85 14.31 8.26
C ARG A 127 -9.21 13.08 8.87
N PHE A 128 -9.62 11.88 8.45
CA PHE A 128 -8.95 10.64 8.82
C PHE A 128 -7.48 10.68 8.40
N HIS A 129 -7.19 10.97 7.14
CA HIS A 129 -5.81 11.07 6.64
C HIS A 129 -5.07 12.29 7.22
N ALA A 130 -5.74 13.42 7.40
CA ALA A 130 -5.18 14.61 8.06
C ALA A 130 -4.75 14.32 9.50
N ASN A 131 -5.52 13.54 10.25
CA ASN A 131 -5.16 13.15 11.60
C ASN A 131 -3.89 12.29 11.60
N GLN A 132 -3.83 11.27 10.74
CA GLN A 132 -2.65 10.40 10.62
C GLN A 132 -1.41 11.16 10.16
N GLY A 133 -1.56 12.01 9.14
CA GLY A 133 -0.50 12.88 8.64
C GLY A 133 -0.01 13.87 9.70
N LEU A 134 -0.90 14.38 10.55
CA LEU A 134 -0.55 15.31 11.62
C LEU A 134 0.24 14.59 12.72
N VAL A 135 -0.23 13.43 13.16
CA VAL A 135 0.49 12.59 14.11
C VAL A 135 1.89 12.29 13.57
N LEU A 136 1.99 11.82 12.33
CA LEU A 136 3.27 11.51 11.68
C LEU A 136 4.20 12.72 11.64
N THR A 137 3.68 13.90 11.26
CA THR A 137 4.43 15.15 11.21
C THR A 137 4.94 15.58 12.59
N LEU A 138 4.11 15.46 13.63
CA LEU A 138 4.50 15.81 15.00
C LEU A 138 5.58 14.87 15.54
N PHE A 139 5.47 13.56 15.31
CA PHE A 139 6.51 12.61 15.69
C PHE A 139 7.81 12.86 14.93
N ALA A 140 7.74 13.18 13.63
CA ALA A 140 8.92 13.52 12.83
C ALA A 140 9.61 14.78 13.37
N ILE A 141 8.85 15.85 13.66
CA ILE A 141 9.40 17.09 14.25
C ILE A 141 10.06 16.80 15.60
N ALA A 142 9.39 16.08 16.49
CA ALA A 142 9.93 15.73 17.80
C ALA A 142 11.22 14.92 17.69
N TYR A 143 11.25 13.95 16.77
CA TYR A 143 12.42 13.13 16.50
C TYR A 143 13.61 13.96 16.00
N TYR A 144 13.42 14.77 14.95
CA TYR A 144 14.50 15.59 14.40
C TYR A 144 15.01 16.63 15.39
N PHE A 145 14.13 17.16 16.26
CA PHE A 145 14.53 18.04 17.34
C PHE A 145 15.47 17.34 18.34
N VAL A 146 15.10 16.15 18.81
CA VAL A 146 15.93 15.34 19.72
C VAL A 146 17.26 14.96 19.07
N VAL A 147 17.22 14.48 17.81
CA VAL A 147 18.42 14.11 17.05
C VAL A 147 19.34 15.31 16.82
N SER A 148 18.79 16.50 16.56
CA SER A 148 19.60 17.72 16.40
C SER A 148 20.40 18.05 17.66
N ILE A 149 19.77 17.95 18.84
CA ILE A 149 20.45 18.19 20.13
C ILE A 149 21.51 17.11 20.38
N PHE A 150 21.14 15.84 20.19
CA PHE A 150 22.04 14.71 20.34
C PHE A 150 23.28 14.84 19.46
N ASN A 151 23.10 15.15 18.17
CA ASN A 151 24.20 15.32 17.21
C ASN A 151 25.11 16.50 17.59
N ALA A 152 24.55 17.61 18.07
CA ALA A 152 25.34 18.74 18.54
C ALA A 152 26.26 18.36 19.72
N ILE A 153 25.74 17.58 20.68
CA ILE A 153 26.53 17.09 21.82
C ILE A 153 27.66 16.16 21.36
N ILE A 154 27.36 15.20 20.47
CA ILE A 154 28.36 14.25 19.95
C ILE A 154 29.53 14.98 19.27
N LEU A 155 29.22 15.99 18.45
CA LEU A 155 30.23 16.77 17.72
C LEU A 155 31.11 17.62 18.63
N VAL A 156 30.57 18.11 19.75
CA VAL A 156 31.35 18.82 20.78
C VAL A 156 32.31 17.88 21.50
N ILE A 157 31.90 16.62 21.76
CA ILE A 157 32.74 15.62 22.44
C ILE A 157 33.90 15.19 21.55
N SER A 158 33.63 14.80 20.31
CA SER A 158 34.67 14.40 19.37
C SER A 158 34.17 14.35 17.94
N TRP A 159 34.94 14.98 17.04
CA TRP A 159 34.69 14.89 15.60
C TRP A 159 34.77 13.46 15.05
N ASN A 160 35.55 12.58 15.69
CA ASN A 160 35.69 11.18 15.26
C ASN A 160 34.39 10.37 15.42
N LEU A 161 33.42 10.88 16.19
CA LEU A 161 32.11 10.25 16.39
C LEU A 161 31.07 10.67 15.35
N TYR A 162 31.46 11.43 14.33
CA TYR A 162 30.55 11.92 13.28
C TYR A 162 29.69 10.82 12.64
N PHE A 163 30.23 9.60 12.47
CA PHE A 163 29.49 8.47 11.88
C PHE A 163 28.21 8.11 12.65
N ILE A 164 28.17 8.35 13.97
CA ILE A 164 26.97 8.11 14.79
C ILE A 164 25.84 9.07 14.39
N THR A 165 26.17 10.30 14.00
CA THR A 165 25.19 11.28 13.53
C THR A 165 24.56 10.86 12.20
N ILE A 166 25.29 10.15 11.35
CA ILE A 166 24.76 9.60 10.10
C ILE A 166 23.73 8.51 10.43
N ILE A 167 24.11 7.57 11.30
CA ILE A 167 23.25 6.46 11.71
C ILE A 167 21.97 6.98 12.39
N SER A 168 22.08 8.00 13.26
CA SER A 168 20.90 8.60 13.89
C SER A 168 19.95 9.14 12.83
N ASN A 169 20.41 9.96 11.88
CA ASN A 169 19.56 10.50 10.81
C ASN A 169 18.87 9.43 9.94
N LEU A 170 19.51 8.28 9.70
CA LEU A 170 18.92 7.19 8.90
C LEU A 170 17.64 6.61 9.50
N PHE A 171 17.49 6.60 10.83
CA PHE A 171 16.23 6.16 11.46
C PHE A 171 15.04 7.06 11.08
N GLY A 172 15.29 8.31 10.65
CA GLY A 172 14.27 9.21 10.12
C GLY A 172 13.54 8.68 8.87
N ILE A 173 14.13 7.70 8.16
CA ILE A 173 13.52 7.05 6.99
C ILE A 173 12.19 6.37 7.34
N VAL A 174 12.00 5.91 8.59
CA VAL A 174 10.74 5.29 9.03
C VAL A 174 9.55 6.24 8.84
N PHE A 175 9.73 7.54 9.06
CA PHE A 175 8.67 8.53 8.84
C PHE A 175 8.31 8.65 7.36
N LEU A 176 9.31 8.57 6.46
CA LEU A 176 9.08 8.58 5.02
C LEU A 176 8.32 7.33 4.57
N VAL A 177 8.67 6.15 5.10
CA VAL A 177 7.95 4.90 4.80
C VAL A 177 6.48 5.01 5.19
N PHE A 178 6.19 5.50 6.41
CA PHE A 178 4.82 5.72 6.85
C PHE A 178 4.08 6.77 6.03
N ALA A 179 4.75 7.85 5.62
CA ALA A 179 4.15 8.84 4.72
C ALA A 179 3.75 8.19 3.39
N ILE A 180 4.62 7.37 2.79
CA ILE A 180 4.34 6.67 1.53
C ILE A 180 3.16 5.70 1.68
N LEU A 181 3.12 4.89 2.75
CA LEU A 181 1.98 4.00 3.03
C LEU A 181 0.67 4.79 3.12
N GLY A 182 0.69 5.94 3.81
CA GLY A 182 -0.45 6.83 3.92
C GLY A 182 -0.90 7.43 2.58
N ILE A 183 0.07 7.87 1.77
CA ILE A 183 -0.18 8.42 0.42
C ILE A 183 -0.79 7.36 -0.49
N VAL A 184 -0.26 6.13 -0.50
CA VAL A 184 -0.79 5.03 -1.32
C VAL A 184 -2.23 4.71 -0.90
N ASN A 185 -2.50 4.63 0.40
CA ASN A 185 -3.85 4.40 0.90
C ASN A 185 -4.80 5.55 0.48
N ALA A 186 -4.41 6.80 0.71
CA ALA A 186 -5.20 7.97 0.35
C ALA A 186 -5.48 8.05 -1.16
N ALA A 187 -4.46 7.84 -2.00
CA ALA A 187 -4.58 7.85 -3.46
C ALA A 187 -5.51 6.73 -3.97
N ASN A 188 -5.58 5.60 -3.28
CA ASN A 188 -6.52 4.53 -3.57
C ASN A 188 -7.91 4.73 -2.95
N GLY A 189 -8.11 5.79 -2.16
CA GLY A 189 -9.37 6.03 -1.45
C GLY A 189 -9.60 5.08 -0.27
N VAL A 190 -8.53 4.52 0.28
CA VAL A 190 -8.55 3.54 1.37
C VAL A 190 -8.21 4.24 2.68
N ALA A 191 -9.11 4.13 3.66
CA ALA A 191 -8.94 4.68 5.00
C ALA A 191 -8.40 3.62 5.97
N LYS A 192 -7.16 3.22 5.73
CA LYS A 192 -6.44 2.25 6.57
C LYS A 192 -5.43 2.94 7.48
N GLU A 193 -5.38 2.49 8.73
CA GLU A 193 -4.50 3.04 9.76
C GLU A 193 -3.02 2.77 9.45
N LEU A 194 -2.14 3.70 9.79
CA LEU A 194 -0.70 3.49 9.73
C LEU A 194 -0.26 2.57 10.87
N PRO A 195 0.68 1.64 10.65
CA PRO A 195 1.21 0.80 11.71
C PRO A 195 1.75 1.65 12.87
N ILE A 196 1.57 1.17 14.10
CA ILE A 196 2.03 1.79 15.36
C ILE A 196 1.29 3.09 15.74
N ILE A 197 1.10 4.03 14.81
CA ILE A 197 0.61 5.39 15.10
C ILE A 197 -0.85 5.65 14.73
N GLY A 198 -1.47 4.79 13.91
CA GLY A 198 -2.79 5.05 13.33
C GLY A 198 -3.93 5.21 14.36
N LYS A 199 -3.78 4.61 15.55
CA LYS A 199 -4.76 4.67 16.64
C LYS A 199 -4.81 6.03 17.36
N ILE A 200 -3.82 6.89 17.15
CA ILE A 200 -3.73 8.19 17.85
C ILE A 200 -4.68 9.18 17.17
N LYS A 201 -5.69 9.68 17.90
CA LYS A 201 -6.68 10.64 17.40
C LYS A 201 -6.50 12.01 18.06
N ILE A 202 -6.03 12.97 17.27
CA ILE A 202 -5.84 14.39 17.63
C ILE A 202 -7.03 15.22 17.10
N LEU A 203 -7.45 14.97 15.87
CA LEU A 203 -8.59 15.63 15.26
C LEU A 203 -9.87 14.88 15.64
N LYS A 204 -10.88 15.61 16.11
CA LYS A 204 -12.23 15.10 16.45
C LYS A 204 -13.23 15.42 15.37
#